data_AF-A0A3C1UV86-F1
#
_entry.id   AF-A0A3C1UV86-F1
#
_cell.length_a   1.000
_cell.length_b   1.000
_cell.length_c   1.000
_cell.angle_alpha   90.00
_cell.angle_beta   90.00
_cell.angle_gamma   90.00
#
_symmetry.space_group_name_H-M   'P 1'
#
loop_
_entity.id
_entity.type
_entity.pdbx_description
1 polymer ?
#
loop_
_entity_poly.entity_id
_entity_poly.type
_entity_poly.pdbx_seq_one_letter_code
_entity_poly.pdbx_strand_id
1 'polypeptide(L)'
;QLADMVAISESTPGPIGVNMATYVGFTTGGVLGSVIATIGLITPSIIIILIIASFLKAFRDNKYVKGAFYGLRPASTGLITAAGFSVVMISLVQLDLFRATGSVWDLLKWKGLLLAVAIFALTRVFKKLHPAVFIGASAVVGILFGFAGA
;
A
#
# COMPACT_ATOMS: atom_id res chain seq x y z
N GLN A 1 13.19 -16.80 9.85
CA GLN A 1 11.76 -17.17 9.69
C GLN A 1 10.85 -15.96 9.65
N LEU A 2 10.58 -15.23 10.74
CA LEU A 2 9.67 -14.07 10.70
C LEU A 2 10.14 -12.96 9.73
N ALA A 3 11.43 -12.66 9.70
CA ALA A 3 11.99 -11.69 8.75
C ALA A 3 11.79 -12.13 7.29
N ASP A 4 12.02 -13.41 6.99
CA ASP A 4 11.82 -13.98 5.66
C ASP A 4 10.34 -13.96 5.25
N MET A 5 9.44 -14.24 6.19
CA MET A 5 7.99 -14.16 5.98
C MET A 5 7.54 -12.74 5.65
N VAL A 6 8.05 -11.75 6.39
CA VAL A 6 7.77 -10.33 6.13
C VAL A 6 8.36 -9.92 4.78
N ALA A 7 9.59 -10.31 4.47
CA ALA A 7 10.23 -9.99 3.19
C ALA A 7 9.47 -10.57 1.99
N ILE A 8 9.01 -11.82 2.08
CA ILE A 8 8.22 -12.46 1.01
C ILE A 8 6.83 -11.83 0.90
N SER A 9 6.23 -11.44 2.03
CA SER A 9 4.89 -10.85 2.06
C SER A 9 4.85 -9.42 1.53
N GLU A 10 5.90 -8.63 1.79
CA GLU A 10 6.06 -7.26 1.30
C GLU A 10 6.56 -7.20 -0.15
N SER A 11 7.33 -8.20 -0.62
CA SER A 11 7.74 -8.28 -2.02
C SER A 11 6.60 -8.71 -2.97
N THR A 12 5.59 -9.39 -2.45
CA THR A 12 4.39 -9.76 -3.21
C THR A 12 3.36 -8.63 -3.13
N PRO A 13 2.79 -8.16 -4.25
CA PRO A 13 1.77 -7.11 -4.22
C PRO A 13 0.52 -7.61 -3.48
N GLY A 14 0.13 -6.94 -2.41
CA GLY A 14 -1.08 -7.28 -1.66
C GLY A 14 -1.05 -6.84 -0.19
N PRO A 15 -2.13 -7.08 0.55
CA PRO A 15 -2.17 -6.81 1.98
C PRO A 15 -1.29 -7.82 2.74
N ILE A 16 -0.35 -7.31 3.55
CA ILE A 16 0.65 -8.10 4.29
C ILE A 16 0.03 -9.28 5.05
N GLY A 17 -1.13 -9.08 5.69
CA GLY A 17 -1.80 -10.14 6.46
C GLY A 17 -2.22 -11.35 5.63
N VAL A 18 -2.75 -11.11 4.42
CA VAL A 18 -3.20 -12.19 3.52
C VAL A 18 -2.00 -12.91 2.92
N ASN A 19 -0.97 -12.17 2.51
CA ASN A 19 0.27 -12.73 1.97
C ASN A 19 0.98 -13.59 3.03
N MET A 20 1.06 -13.10 4.28
CA MET A 20 1.63 -13.85 5.40
C MET A 20 0.83 -15.13 5.70
N ALA A 21 -0.50 -15.06 5.76
CA ALA A 21 -1.32 -16.26 6.00
C ALA A 21 -1.16 -17.29 4.88
N THR A 22 -1.08 -16.84 3.62
CA THR A 22 -0.82 -17.71 2.47
C THR A 22 0.53 -18.39 2.61
N TYR A 23 1.59 -17.63 2.93
CA TYR A 23 2.95 -18.15 3.10
C TYR A 23 3.06 -19.13 4.27
N VAL A 24 2.52 -18.79 5.45
CA VAL A 24 2.49 -19.70 6.61
C VAL A 24 1.77 -21.00 6.25
N GLY A 25 0.60 -20.89 5.64
CA GLY A 25 -0.17 -22.05 5.19
C GLY A 25 0.61 -22.91 4.21
N PHE A 26 1.37 -22.30 3.29
CA PHE A 26 2.24 -23.02 2.37
C PHE A 26 3.35 -23.78 3.09
N THR A 27 4.04 -23.14 4.04
CA THR A 27 5.12 -23.78 4.80
C THR A 27 4.65 -24.91 5.72
N THR A 28 3.39 -24.88 6.17
CA THR A 28 2.83 -25.86 7.11
C THR A 28 2.12 -27.02 6.42
N GLY A 29 1.41 -26.77 5.31
CA GLY A 29 0.57 -27.77 4.65
C GLY A 29 0.61 -27.72 3.12
N GLY A 30 1.66 -27.12 2.55
CA GLY A 30 1.78 -26.92 1.11
C GLY A 30 0.63 -26.09 0.54
N VAL A 31 0.29 -26.31 -0.74
CA VAL A 31 -0.74 -25.54 -1.44
C VAL A 31 -2.12 -25.61 -0.77
N LEU A 32 -2.48 -26.77 -0.20
CA LEU A 32 -3.74 -26.90 0.53
C LEU A 32 -3.72 -26.10 1.83
N GLY A 33 -2.60 -26.14 2.56
CA GLY A 33 -2.41 -25.32 3.75
C GLY A 33 -2.50 -23.82 3.45
N SER A 34 -1.96 -23.34 2.32
CA SER A 34 -2.05 -21.92 1.94
C SER A 34 -3.48 -21.49 1.67
N VAL A 35 -4.28 -22.32 0.99
CA VAL A 35 -5.69 -22.02 0.72
C VAL A 35 -6.49 -21.97 2.02
N ILE A 36 -6.33 -22.98 2.88
CA ILE A 36 -7.06 -23.08 4.16
C ILE A 36 -6.70 -21.91 5.08
N ALA A 37 -5.42 -21.58 5.22
CA ALA A 37 -4.97 -20.47 6.05
C ALA A 37 -5.50 -19.12 5.56
N THR A 38 -5.49 -18.90 4.25
CA THR A 38 -6.00 -17.66 3.63
C THR A 38 -7.50 -17.51 3.83
N ILE A 39 -8.26 -18.59 3.59
CA ILE A 39 -9.71 -18.58 3.81
C ILE A 39 -10.02 -18.40 5.30
N GLY A 40 -9.30 -19.10 6.17
CA GLY A 40 -9.45 -18.97 7.63
C GLY A 40 -9.21 -17.54 8.13
N LEU A 41 -8.26 -16.82 7.53
CA LEU A 41 -8.00 -15.41 7.85
C LEU A 41 -9.13 -14.48 7.37
N ILE A 42 -9.59 -14.63 6.12
CA ILE A 42 -10.51 -13.68 5.49
C ILE A 42 -11.97 -13.91 5.94
N THR A 43 -12.36 -15.16 6.17
CA THR A 43 -13.72 -15.57 6.56
C THR A 43 -14.30 -14.78 7.74
N PRO A 44 -13.62 -14.63 8.89
CA PRO A 44 -14.18 -13.87 10.02
C PRO A 44 -14.45 -12.41 9.66
N SER A 45 -13.57 -11.77 8.89
CA SER A 45 -13.78 -10.39 8.42
C SER A 45 -15.00 -10.28 7.52
N ILE A 46 -15.20 -11.24 6.59
CA ILE A 46 -16.38 -11.28 5.72
C ILE A 46 -17.66 -11.41 6.57
N ILE A 47 -17.69 -12.35 7.52
CA ILE A 47 -18.86 -12.58 8.38
C ILE A 47 -19.22 -11.29 9.14
N ILE A 48 -18.24 -10.65 9.77
CA ILE A 48 -18.45 -9.40 10.53
C ILE A 48 -18.99 -8.30 9.61
N ILE A 49 -18.40 -8.11 8.43
CA ILE A 49 -18.85 -7.09 7.46
C ILE A 49 -20.30 -7.36 7.01
N LEU A 50 -20.66 -8.60 6.72
CA LEU A 50 -22.01 -8.96 6.32
C LEU A 50 -23.04 -8.72 7.43
N ILE A 51 -22.69 -9.05 8.67
CA ILE A 51 -23.53 -8.76 9.84
C ILE A 51 -23.76 -7.25 9.95
N ILE A 52 -22.69 -6.46 9.97
CA ILE A 52 -22.75 -5.00 10.07
C ILE A 52 -23.58 -4.41 8.92
N ALA A 53 -23.35 -4.87 7.68
CA ALA A 53 -24.09 -4.40 6.51
C ALA A 53 -25.59 -4.72 6.60
N SER A 54 -25.96 -5.89 7.13
CA SER A 54 -27.35 -6.27 7.36
C SER A 54 -28.04 -5.32 8.35
N PHE A 55 -27.39 -5.04 9.49
CA PHE A 55 -27.89 -4.08 10.46
C PHE A 55 -28.02 -2.67 9.87
N LEU A 56 -27.01 -2.21 9.14
CA LEU A 56 -27.02 -0.88 8.53
C LEU A 56 -28.10 -0.72 7.46
N LYS A 57 -28.46 -1.80 6.76
CA LYS A 57 -29.56 -1.78 5.77
C LYS A 57 -30.90 -1.46 6.43
N ALA A 58 -31.14 -1.95 7.66
CA ALA A 58 -32.35 -1.66 8.41
C ALA A 58 -32.46 -0.19 8.85
N PHE A 59 -31.34 0.51 9.06
CA PHE A 59 -31.30 1.90 9.51
C PHE A 59 -30.88 2.90 8.43
N ARG A 60 -30.82 2.48 7.16
CA ARG A 60 -30.25 3.27 6.06
C ARG A 60 -30.98 4.60 5.82
N ASP A 61 -32.28 4.63 6.07
CA ASP A 61 -33.11 5.83 5.87
C ASP A 61 -33.07 6.81 7.06
N ASN A 62 -32.37 6.44 8.15
CA ASN A 62 -32.15 7.33 9.28
C ASN A 62 -31.17 8.46 8.90
N LYS A 63 -31.57 9.71 9.14
CA LYS A 63 -30.77 10.92 8.90
C LYS A 63 -29.37 10.85 9.51
N TYR A 64 -29.23 10.25 10.70
CA TYR A 64 -27.93 10.12 11.37
C TYR A 64 -27.00 9.14 10.65
N VAL A 65 -27.51 7.99 10.21
CA VAL A 65 -26.74 6.98 9.47
C VAL A 65 -26.28 7.54 8.14
N LYS A 66 -27.19 8.20 7.41
CA LYS A 66 -26.86 8.87 6.14
C LYS A 66 -25.80 9.98 6.32
N GLY A 67 -25.89 10.75 7.40
CA GLY A 67 -24.88 11.76 7.76
C GLY A 67 -23.51 11.15 8.06
N ALA A 68 -23.46 10.04 8.79
CA ALA A 68 -22.21 9.33 9.07
C ALA A 68 -21.54 8.80 7.78
N PHE A 69 -22.32 8.20 6.87
CA PHE A 69 -21.80 7.76 5.56
C PHE A 69 -21.33 8.92 4.68
N TYR A 70 -22.01 10.06 4.75
CA TYR A 70 -21.56 11.27 4.06
C TYR A 70 -20.20 11.74 4.58
N GLY A 71 -19.95 11.67 5.89
CA GLY A 71 -18.66 11.99 6.50
C GLY A 71 -17.55 10.95 6.25
N LEU A 72 -17.90 9.66 6.09
CA LEU A 72 -16.92 8.59 5.86
C LEU A 72 -16.16 8.74 4.53
N ARG A 73 -16.81 9.24 3.47
CA ARG A 73 -16.16 9.43 2.16
C ARG A 73 -14.98 10.43 2.20
N PRO A 74 -15.14 11.68 2.68
CA PRO A 74 -14.02 12.60 2.81
C PRO A 74 -13.03 12.15 3.89
N ALA A 75 -13.46 11.49 4.97
CA ALA A 75 -12.56 10.94 5.97
C ALA A 75 -11.62 9.87 5.39
N SER A 76 -12.15 8.92 4.62
CA SER A 76 -11.35 7.91 3.92
C SER A 76 -10.38 8.55 2.92
N THR A 77 -10.83 9.55 2.17
CA THR A 77 -9.97 10.31 1.25
C THR A 77 -8.84 11.02 2.01
N GLY A 78 -9.15 11.61 3.16
CA GLY A 78 -8.16 12.24 4.06
C GLY A 78 -7.14 11.24 4.59
N LEU A 79 -7.58 10.04 5.01
CA LEU A 79 -6.68 8.97 5.47
C LEU A 79 -5.76 8.47 4.35
N ILE A 80 -6.28 8.26 3.15
CA ILE A 80 -5.49 7.87 1.97
C ILE A 80 -4.50 8.97 1.61
N THR A 81 -4.92 10.23 1.65
CA THR A 81 -4.06 11.39 1.36
C THR A 81 -2.96 11.52 2.41
N ALA A 82 -3.27 11.35 3.69
CA ALA A 82 -2.30 11.37 4.77
C ALA A 82 -1.27 10.23 4.63
N ALA A 83 -1.72 9.01 4.32
CA ALA A 83 -0.83 7.89 4.05
C ALA A 83 0.08 8.18 2.84
N GLY A 84 -0.48 8.71 1.75
CA GLY A 84 0.29 9.11 0.57
C GLY A 84 1.32 10.21 0.89
N PHE A 85 0.94 11.21 1.68
CA PHE A 85 1.84 12.28 2.11
C PHE A 85 2.99 11.74 2.95
N SER A 86 2.74 10.83 3.88
CA SER A 86 3.77 10.16 4.67
C SER A 86 4.77 9.40 3.78
N VAL A 87 4.29 8.67 2.78
CA VAL A 87 5.16 7.95 1.83
C VAL A 87 6.01 8.93 1.01
N VAL A 88 5.43 10.04 0.54
CA VAL A 88 6.16 11.09 -0.18
C VAL A 88 7.27 11.69 0.69
N MET A 89 6.97 12.00 1.95
CA MET A 89 7.95 12.55 2.89
C MET A 89 9.14 11.60 3.09
N ILE A 90 8.89 10.31 3.33
CA ILE A 90 9.94 9.31 3.53
C ILE A 90 10.74 9.07 2.24
N SER A 91 10.09 9.14 1.08
CA SER A 91 10.72 8.81 -0.21
C SER A 91 11.54 9.97 -0.80
N LEU A 92 11.07 11.21 -0.64
CA LEU A 92 11.66 12.39 -1.29
C LEU A 92 12.47 13.29 -0.35
N VAL A 93 12.19 13.27 0.96
CA VAL A 93 12.80 14.19 1.93
C VAL A 93 13.77 13.44 2.84
N GLN A 94 15.03 13.88 2.89
CA GLN A 94 16.07 13.32 3.77
C GLN A 94 16.27 14.23 4.99
N LEU A 95 15.38 14.09 5.99
CA LEU A 95 15.49 14.86 7.23
C LEU A 95 16.75 14.49 8.04
N ASP A 96 17.23 13.26 7.92
CA ASP A 96 18.39 12.77 8.68
C ASP A 96 19.71 13.36 8.17
N LEU A 97 19.87 13.53 6.86
CA LEU A 97 21.04 14.16 6.24
C LEU A 97 21.04 15.67 6.45
N PHE A 98 19.86 16.30 6.47
CA PHE A 98 19.76 17.73 6.77
C PHE A 98 20.15 18.08 8.22
N ARG A 99 19.76 17.24 9.19
CA ARG A 99 20.19 17.41 10.59
C ARG A 99 21.70 17.24 10.77
N ALA A 100 22.36 16.45 9.92
CA ALA A 100 23.80 16.22 9.97
C ALA A 100 24.62 17.30 9.23
N THR A 101 24.13 17.78 8.08
CA THR A 101 24.93 18.63 7.17
C THR A 101 24.48 20.10 7.16
N GLY A 102 23.28 20.42 7.64
CA GLY A 102 22.75 21.80 7.70
C GLY A 102 22.48 22.46 6.34
N SER A 103 22.74 21.76 5.23
CA SER A 103 22.58 22.30 3.88
C SER A 103 21.21 21.98 3.30
N VAL A 104 20.48 23.03 2.89
CA VAL A 104 19.11 22.93 2.34
C VAL A 104 19.06 22.09 1.05
N TRP A 105 20.19 21.97 0.35
CA TRP A 105 20.33 21.21 -0.88
C TRP A 105 20.34 19.69 -0.67
N ASP A 106 20.68 19.21 0.54
CA ASP A 106 20.67 17.78 0.90
C ASP A 106 19.30 17.31 1.44
N LEU A 107 18.33 18.22 1.61
CA LEU A 107 16.98 17.86 2.04
C LEU A 107 16.21 17.08 0.97
N LEU A 108 16.47 17.39 -0.30
CA LEU A 108 15.71 16.88 -1.44
C LEU A 108 16.58 15.94 -2.25
N LYS A 109 16.16 14.66 -2.34
CA LYS A 109 16.79 13.72 -3.28
C LYS A 109 16.47 14.17 -4.71
N TRP A 110 17.29 15.01 -5.32
CA TRP A 110 17.12 15.51 -6.70
C TRP A 110 16.84 14.37 -7.68
N LYS A 111 17.56 13.24 -7.55
CA LYS A 111 17.35 12.06 -8.38
C LYS A 111 15.98 11.39 -8.15
N GLY A 112 15.48 11.38 -6.91
CA GLY A 112 14.15 10.87 -6.56
C GLY A 112 13.02 11.80 -7.04
N LEU A 113 13.24 13.11 -6.97
CA LEU A 113 12.32 14.11 -7.51
C LEU A 113 12.20 13.99 -9.04
N LEU A 114 13.33 13.83 -9.74
CA LEU A 114 13.35 13.56 -11.18
C LEU A 114 12.59 12.29 -11.55
N LEU A 115 12.78 11.19 -10.81
CA LEU A 115 12.04 9.94 -11.01
C LEU A 115 10.53 10.12 -10.79
N ALA A 116 10.14 10.82 -9.72
CA ALA A 116 8.73 11.10 -9.44
C ALA A 116 8.07 11.92 -10.55
N VAL A 117 8.74 12.97 -11.04
CA VAL A 117 8.26 13.81 -12.15
C VAL A 117 8.18 13.01 -13.45
N ALA A 118 9.19 12.19 -13.75
CA ALA A 118 9.21 11.34 -14.94
C ALA A 118 8.06 10.32 -14.93
N ILE A 119 7.83 9.62 -13.82
CA ILE A 119 6.74 8.64 -13.67
C ILE A 119 5.38 9.35 -13.75
N PHE A 120 5.23 10.51 -13.11
CA PHE A 120 3.99 11.29 -13.17
C PHE A 120 3.68 11.72 -14.61
N ALA A 121 4.67 12.23 -15.35
CA ALA A 121 4.52 12.58 -16.76
C ALA A 121 4.16 11.36 -17.62
N LEU A 122 4.84 10.23 -17.42
CA LEU A 122 4.59 8.99 -18.16
C LEU A 122 3.18 8.43 -17.90
N THR A 123 2.70 8.55 -16.66
CA THR A 123 1.32 8.16 -16.27
C THR A 123 0.27 9.05 -16.95
N ARG A 124 0.56 10.33 -17.18
CA ARG A 124 -0.34 11.27 -17.87
C ARG A 124 -0.41 11.03 -19.38
N VAL A 125 0.69 10.57 -19.99
CA VAL A 125 0.79 10.25 -21.42
C VAL A 125 0.19 8.87 -21.73
N PHE A 126 0.46 7.86 -20.90
CA PHE A 126 -0.02 6.48 -21.11
C PHE A 126 -1.19 6.09 -20.21
N LYS A 127 -2.33 6.78 -20.34
CA LYS A 127 -3.54 6.55 -19.51
C LYS A 127 -4.17 5.15 -19.62
N LYS A 128 -3.75 4.31 -20.56
CA LYS A 128 -4.35 2.99 -20.83
C LYS A 128 -3.54 1.80 -20.29
N LEU A 129 -2.34 2.03 -19.75
CA LEU A 129 -1.51 0.95 -19.23
C LEU A 129 -1.96 0.54 -17.82
N HIS A 130 -1.91 -0.76 -17.54
CA HIS A 130 -2.23 -1.29 -16.23
C HIS A 130 -1.18 -0.85 -15.18
N PRO A 131 -1.57 -0.48 -13.94
CA PRO A 131 -0.63 -0.05 -12.89
C PRO A 131 0.54 -1.01 -12.65
N ALA A 132 0.33 -2.32 -12.83
CA ALA A 132 1.39 -3.33 -12.71
C ALA A 132 2.56 -3.10 -13.67
N VAL A 133 2.31 -2.57 -14.88
CA VAL A 133 3.37 -2.27 -15.86
C VAL A 133 4.25 -1.12 -15.37
N PHE A 134 3.66 -0.10 -14.75
CA PHE A 134 4.39 1.02 -14.17
C PHE A 134 5.26 0.57 -12.98
N ILE A 135 4.73 -0.33 -12.13
CA ILE A 135 5.51 -0.92 -11.03
C ILE A 135 6.71 -1.69 -11.58
N GLY A 136 6.49 -2.57 -12.57
CA GLY A 136 7.57 -3.32 -13.22
C GLY A 136 8.63 -2.41 -13.86
N ALA A 137 8.20 -1.38 -14.62
CA ALA A 137 9.12 -0.43 -15.23
C ALA A 137 9.92 0.37 -14.19
N SER A 138 9.29 0.81 -13.10
CA SER A 138 9.97 1.50 -12.00
C SER A 138 11.00 0.63 -11.30
N ALA A 139 10.73 -0.68 -11.15
CA ALA A 139 11.68 -1.63 -10.58
C ALA A 139 12.91 -1.80 -11.47
N VAL A 140 12.73 -1.94 -12.79
CA VAL A 140 13.84 -2.04 -13.75
C VAL A 140 14.70 -0.77 -13.72
N VAL A 141 14.07 0.41 -13.75
CA VAL A 141 14.78 1.70 -13.66
C VAL A 141 15.51 1.82 -12.32
N GLY A 142 14.87 1.42 -11.21
CA GLY A 142 15.50 1.43 -9.88
C GLY A 142 16.76 0.56 -9.79
N ILE A 143 16.75 -0.62 -10.42
CA ILE A 143 17.91 -1.52 -10.49
C ILE A 143 19.02 -0.90 -11.36
N LEU A 144 18.68 -0.39 -12.55
CA LEU A 144 19.66 0.19 -13.48
C LEU A 144 20.39 1.42 -12.92
N PHE A 145 19.69 2.26 -12.17
CA PHE A 145 20.26 3.46 -11.57
C PHE A 145 20.84 3.22 -10.15
N GLY A 146 20.88 1.97 -9.68
CA GLY A 146 21.48 1.59 -8.41
C GLY A 146 20.75 2.10 -7.16
N PHE A 147 19.47 2.50 -7.29
CA PHE A 147 18.67 2.90 -6.14
C PHE A 147 18.31 1.73 -5.21
N ALA A 148 18.40 0.50 -5.71
CA ALA A 148 18.11 -0.72 -4.97
C ALA A 148 19.31 -1.24 -4.12
N GLY A 149 20.47 -0.59 -4.21
CA GLY A 149 21.64 -0.90 -3.38
C GLY A 149 21.96 0.27 -2.45
N ALA A 150 21.45 0.19 -1.23
CA ALA A 150 22.03 0.86 -0.06
C ALA A 150 22.45 -0.24 0.92
#